data_AF-A0A958N5H4-F1
#
_entry.id   AF-A0A958N5H4-F1
#
_cell.length_a   1.000
_cell.length_b   1.000
_cell.length_c   1.000
_cell.angle_alpha   90.00
_cell.angle_beta   90.00
_cell.angle_gamma   90.00
#
_symmetry.space_group_name_H-M   'P 1'
#
loop_
_entity.id
_entity.type
_entity.pdbx_description
1 polymer ?
#
loop_
_entity_poly.entity_id
_entity_poly.type
_entity_poly.pdbx_seq_one_letter_code
_entity_poly.pdbx_strand_id
1 'polypeptide(L)'
;MKTNKVKTLILGGYGYVGSQIDGDLRIGRNEVDLCKKNETYRFIKKIRPEQVIHSAPRGLFTNSKDTSKTQSLLQELQIHCNVINACLKNNVKKLLAISSIS
;
A
#
# COMPACT_ATOMS: atom_id res chain seq x y z
N MET A 1 -21.74 -9.56 -18.67
CA MET A 1 -21.28 -9.47 -17.27
C MET A 1 -20.56 -8.14 -17.08
N LYS A 2 -21.12 -7.16 -16.35
CA LYS A 2 -20.41 -5.89 -16.07
C LYS A 2 -19.27 -6.21 -15.10
N THR A 3 -18.03 -6.17 -15.56
CA THR A 3 -16.86 -6.20 -14.66
C THR A 3 -16.91 -4.93 -13.82
N ASN A 4 -17.33 -5.05 -12.55
CA ASN A 4 -17.34 -3.91 -11.63
C ASN A 4 -15.92 -3.35 -11.54
N LYS A 5 -15.77 -2.09 -11.95
CA LYS A 5 -14.50 -1.36 -11.88
C LYS A 5 -14.16 -1.16 -10.40
N VAL A 6 -12.96 -1.54 -9.99
CA VAL A 6 -12.46 -1.28 -8.63
C VAL A 6 -12.42 0.23 -8.42
N LYS A 7 -13.22 0.73 -7.48
CA LYS A 7 -13.25 2.15 -7.12
C LYS A 7 -12.21 2.41 -6.03
N THR A 8 -12.20 1.58 -4.98
CA THR A 8 -11.36 1.71 -3.79
C THR A 8 -10.44 0.50 -3.65
N LEU A 9 -9.13 0.73 -3.79
CA LEU A 9 -8.09 -0.26 -3.51
C LEU A 9 -7.50 -0.02 -2.12
N ILE A 10 -7.45 -1.05 -1.28
CA ILE A 10 -6.85 -1.02 0.06
C ILE A 10 -5.54 -1.82 0.04
N LEU A 11 -4.42 -1.14 0.20
CA LEU A 11 -3.10 -1.75 0.38
C LEU A 11 -2.84 -1.99 1.87
N GLY A 12 -2.38 -3.18 2.24
CA GLY A 12 -2.32 -3.60 3.65
C GLY A 12 -3.68 -4.00 4.20
N GLY A 13 -4.59 -4.43 3.32
CA GLY A 13 -6.02 -4.61 3.63
C GLY A 13 -6.35 -5.70 4.65
N TYR A 14 -5.38 -6.56 4.98
CA TYR A 14 -5.53 -7.60 6.01
C TYR A 14 -4.84 -7.26 7.34
N GLY A 15 -4.17 -6.09 7.42
CA GLY A 15 -3.62 -5.59 8.67
C GLY A 15 -4.71 -4.99 9.57
N TYR A 16 -4.34 -4.65 10.82
CA TYR A 16 -5.27 -4.10 11.81
C TYR A 16 -6.11 -2.95 11.24
N VAL A 17 -5.48 -1.90 10.73
CA VAL A 17 -6.19 -0.74 10.15
C VAL A 17 -6.92 -1.11 8.87
N GLY A 18 -6.24 -1.76 7.90
CA GLY A 18 -6.83 -2.07 6.60
C GLY A 18 -8.05 -2.99 6.65
N SER A 19 -8.12 -3.88 7.64
CA SER A 19 -9.24 -4.80 7.84
C SER A 19 -10.54 -4.13 8.27
N GLN A 20 -10.45 -2.94 8.88
CA GLN A 20 -11.59 -2.18 9.40
C GLN A 20 -12.12 -1.15 8.39
N ILE A 21 -11.51 -1.05 7.20
CA ILE A 21 -11.87 -0.07 6.19
C ILE A 21 -12.70 -0.74 5.08
N ASP A 22 -13.77 -0.08 4.67
CA ASP A 22 -14.58 -0.50 3.53
C ASP A 22 -13.91 -0.15 2.20
N GLY A 23 -13.90 -1.13 1.28
CA GLY A 23 -13.35 -0.97 -0.06
C GLY A 23 -13.61 -2.19 -0.93
N ASP A 24 -13.40 -2.05 -2.24
CA ASP A 24 -13.75 -3.09 -3.22
C ASP A 24 -12.70 -4.20 -3.29
N LEU A 25 -11.42 -3.84 -3.13
CA LEU A 25 -10.30 -4.78 -3.26
C LEU A 25 -9.29 -4.55 -2.14
N ARG A 26 -9.03 -5.61 -1.37
CA ARG A 26 -8.03 -5.65 -0.30
C ARG A 26 -6.83 -6.44 -0.77
N ILE A 27 -5.64 -5.91 -0.52
CA ILE A 27 -4.38 -6.48 -0.97
C ILE A 27 -3.43 -6.64 0.20
N GLY A 28 -2.91 -7.85 0.34
CA GLY A 28 -1.86 -8.22 1.27
C GLY A 28 -0.47 -8.24 0.63
N ARG A 29 0.48 -8.77 1.40
CA ARG A 29 1.89 -8.89 1.01
C ARG A 29 2.15 -10.04 0.03
N ASN A 30 1.24 -11.03 -0.04
CA ASN A 30 1.42 -12.19 -0.90
C ASN A 30 1.11 -11.87 -2.37
N GLU A 31 0.40 -10.77 -2.61
CA GLU A 31 -0.08 -10.35 -3.92
C GLU A 31 0.79 -9.27 -4.56
N VAL A 32 1.47 -8.44 -3.75
CA VAL A 32 2.41 -7.42 -4.22
C VAL A 32 3.44 -7.07 -3.15
N ASP A 33 4.71 -7.09 -3.51
CA ASP A 33 5.78 -6.52 -2.68
C ASP A 33 5.91 -5.00 -2.93
N LEU A 34 5.35 -4.21 -2.02
CA LEU A 34 5.37 -2.75 -2.12
C LEU A 34 6.77 -2.13 -1.99
N CYS A 35 7.78 -2.89 -1.54
CA CYS A 35 9.18 -2.44 -1.58
C CYS A 35 9.73 -2.41 -3.01
N LYS A 36 9.13 -3.14 -3.95
CA LYS A 36 9.57 -3.22 -5.35
C LYS A 36 8.84 -2.20 -6.22
N LYS A 37 9.48 -1.05 -6.45
CA LYS A 37 8.95 0.09 -7.25
C LYS A 37 8.21 -0.33 -8.54
N ASN A 38 8.83 -1.17 -9.37
CA ASN A 38 8.25 -1.58 -10.65
C ASN A 38 7.05 -2.50 -10.49
N GLU A 39 7.05 -3.33 -9.46
CA GLU A 39 5.95 -4.23 -9.12
C GLU A 39 4.74 -3.42 -8.65
N THR A 40 4.94 -2.50 -7.70
CA THR A 40 3.92 -1.56 -7.22
C THR A 40 3.28 -0.77 -8.36
N TYR A 41 4.11 -0.25 -9.28
CA TYR A 41 3.62 0.49 -10.44
C TYR A 41 2.76 -0.38 -11.36
N ARG A 42 3.26 -1.57 -11.74
CA ARG A 42 2.54 -2.50 -12.63
C ARG A 42 1.24 -2.98 -12.00
N PHE A 43 1.26 -3.23 -10.70
CA PHE A 43 0.10 -3.66 -9.93
C PHE A 43 -1.02 -2.61 -9.96
N ILE A 44 -0.70 -1.36 -9.57
CA ILE A 44 -1.68 -0.26 -9.60
C ILE A 44 -2.17 0.01 -11.04
N LYS A 45 -1.28 -0.07 -12.03
CA LYS A 45 -1.63 0.05 -13.45
C LYS A 45 -2.62 -1.01 -13.92
N LYS A 46 -2.50 -2.24 -13.41
CA LYS A 46 -3.39 -3.37 -13.75
C LYS A 46 -4.78 -3.17 -13.15
N ILE A 47 -4.84 -2.78 -11.87
CA ILE A 47 -6.12 -2.59 -11.15
C ILE A 47 -6.87 -1.34 -11.61
N ARG A 48 -6.15 -0.26 -11.96
CA ARG A 48 -6.71 1.05 -12.33
C ARG A 48 -7.77 1.56 -11.34
N PRO A 49 -7.45 1.63 -10.03
CA PRO A 49 -8.40 2.09 -9.02
C PRO A 49 -8.70 3.58 -9.19
N GLU A 50 -9.89 4.03 -8.77
CA GLU A 50 -10.21 5.46 -8.68
C GLU A 50 -9.52 6.11 -7.48
N GLN A 51 -9.48 5.41 -6.35
CA GLN A 51 -8.81 5.83 -5.12
C GLN A 51 -8.06 4.69 -4.45
N VAL A 52 -7.00 5.05 -3.73
CA VAL A 52 -6.16 4.11 -2.98
C VAL A 52 -6.14 4.52 -1.50
N ILE A 53 -6.35 3.54 -0.64
CA ILE A 53 -6.11 3.64 0.81
C ILE A 53 -4.90 2.79 1.12
N HIS A 54 -3.82 3.42 1.57
CA HIS A 54 -2.56 2.76 1.84
C HIS A 54 -2.33 2.67 3.35
N SER A 55 -2.52 1.45 3.86
CA SER A 55 -2.41 1.07 5.28
C SER A 55 -1.37 -0.04 5.49
N ALA A 56 -0.35 -0.12 4.62
CA ALA A 56 0.69 -1.14 4.68
C ALA A 56 2.05 -0.66 5.25
N PRO A 57 2.13 0.20 6.28
CA PRO A 57 3.42 0.43 6.94
C PRO A 57 3.84 -0.83 7.72
N ARG A 58 5.13 -1.13 7.70
CA ARG A 58 5.73 -2.15 8.55
C ARG A 58 6.01 -1.48 9.89
N GLY A 59 5.02 -1.49 10.79
CA GLY A 59 5.16 -0.85 12.10
C GLY A 59 6.51 -1.17 12.76
N LEU A 60 7.10 -0.15 13.42
CA LEU A 60 8.43 -0.21 14.05
C LEU A 60 8.60 -1.36 15.06
N PHE A 61 7.51 -2.02 15.49
CA PHE A 61 7.48 -3.05 16.50
C PHE A 61 7.31 -4.48 15.96
N THR A 62 7.63 -4.73 14.69
CA THR A 62 7.86 -6.12 14.25
C THR A 62 9.18 -6.61 14.85
N ASN A 63 9.07 -7.21 16.04
CA ASN A 63 10.12 -7.79 16.89
C ASN A 63 11.11 -8.70 16.12
N SER A 64 12.01 -8.12 15.35
CA SER A 64 13.18 -8.81 14.83
C SER A 64 14.38 -8.23 15.56
N LYS A 65 15.11 -9.10 16.25
CA LYS A 65 16.31 -8.80 17.05
C LYS A 65 17.44 -8.14 16.23
N ASP A 66 17.26 -7.97 14.91
CA ASP A 66 18.30 -7.62 13.94
C ASP A 66 18.01 -6.37 13.09
N THR A 67 16.82 -5.75 13.16
CA THR A 67 16.51 -4.59 12.29
C THR A 67 16.62 -3.28 13.07
N SER A 68 17.55 -2.41 12.69
CA SER A 68 17.66 -1.08 13.31
C SER A 68 16.42 -0.24 13.01
N LYS A 69 16.02 0.64 13.95
CA LYS A 69 14.90 1.59 13.75
C LYS A 69 15.04 2.37 12.44
N THR A 70 16.27 2.75 12.09
CA THR A 70 16.61 3.43 10.83
C THR A 70 16.25 2.59 9.61
N GLN A 71 16.54 1.28 9.62
CA GLN A 71 16.23 0.40 8.49
C GLN A 71 14.72 0.21 8.32
N SER A 72 13.96 0.10 9.42
CA SER A 72 12.49 0.05 9.37
C SER A 72 11.91 1.34 8.79
N LEU A 73 12.38 2.51 9.26
CA LEU A 73 11.96 3.81 8.73
C LEU A 73 12.28 3.96 7.24
N LEU A 74 13.51 3.60 6.82
CA LEU A 74 13.90 3.66 5.41
C LEU A 74 13.00 2.77 4.54
N GLN A 75 12.63 1.59 5.04
CA GLN A 75 11.74 0.69 4.32
C GLN A 75 10.31 1.24 4.21
N GLU A 76 9.76 1.80 5.28
CA GLU A 76 8.44 2.44 5.25
C GLU A 76 8.42 3.63 4.28
N LEU A 77 9.44 4.50 4.33
CA LEU A 77 9.60 5.60 3.38
C LEU A 77 9.66 5.09 1.95
N GLN A 78 10.40 4.01 1.69
CA GLN A 78 10.46 3.40 0.36
C GLN A 78 9.09 2.91 -0.11
N ILE A 79 8.33 2.24 0.76
CA ILE A 79 6.97 1.77 0.45
C ILE A 79 6.06 2.96 0.12
N HIS A 80 6.05 4.01 0.97
CA HIS A 80 5.26 5.21 0.75
C HIS A 80 5.60 5.89 -0.59
N CYS A 81 6.89 6.10 -0.86
CA CYS A 81 7.36 6.69 -2.11
C CYS A 81 6.95 5.86 -3.33
N ASN A 82 7.04 4.53 -3.25
CA ASN A 82 6.63 3.64 -4.34
C ASN A 82 5.13 3.75 -4.62
N VAL A 83 4.30 3.73 -3.58
CA VAL A 83 2.83 3.82 -3.71
C VAL A 83 2.40 5.19 -4.23
N ILE A 84 2.94 6.28 -3.67
CA ILE A 84 2.64 7.65 -4.11
C ILE A 84 3.00 7.83 -5.58
N ASN A 85 4.22 7.42 -5.97
CA ASN A 85 4.68 7.55 -7.35
C ASN A 85 3.87 6.68 -8.32
N ALA A 86 3.48 5.48 -7.90
CA ALA A 86 2.62 4.62 -8.69
C ALA A 86 1.19 5.20 -8.85
N CYS A 87 0.62 5.80 -7.81
CA CYS A 87 -0.67 6.48 -7.88
C CYS A 87 -0.61 7.68 -8.84
N LEU A 88 0.41 8.52 -8.69
CA LEU A 88 0.65 9.68 -9.54
C LEU A 88 0.76 9.28 -11.03
N LYS A 89 1.61 8.31 -11.34
CA LYS A 89 1.85 7.85 -12.72
C LYS A 89 0.67 7.13 -13.37
N ASN A 90 -0.26 6.62 -12.57
CA ASN A 90 -1.46 5.91 -13.05
C ASN A 90 -2.74 6.76 -12.94
N ASN A 91 -2.62 8.07 -12.67
CA ASN A 91 -3.75 9.00 -12.56
C ASN A 91 -4.83 8.55 -11.55
N VAL A 92 -4.40 7.98 -10.42
CA VAL A 92 -5.31 7.71 -9.29
C VAL A 92 -5.80 9.04 -8.75
N LYS A 93 -7.13 9.20 -8.57
CA LYS A 93 -7.72 10.50 -8.24
C LYS A 93 -7.49 10.92 -6.79
N LYS A 94 -7.46 9.94 -5.87
CA LYS A 94 -7.32 10.18 -4.43
C LYS A 94 -6.43 9.11 -3.79
N LEU A 95 -5.53 9.54 -2.92
CA LEU A 95 -4.70 8.66 -2.10
C LEU A 95 -4.83 9.08 -0.64
N LEU A 96 -5.24 8.15 0.23
CA LEU A 96 -5.11 8.27 1.67
C LEU A 96 -3.95 7.38 2.12
N ALA A 97 -2.83 7.98 2.52
CA ALA A 97 -1.71 7.25 3.10
C ALA A 97 -1.76 7.37 4.62
N ILE A 98 -1.89 6.23 5.31
CA ILE A 98 -1.89 6.15 6.76
C ILE A 98 -0.46 5.87 7.20
N SER A 99 0.10 6.77 7.99
CA SER A 99 1.44 6.67 8.55
C SER A 99 1.40 7.06 10.02
N SER A 100 2.36 6.57 10.78
CA SER A 100 2.58 6.93 12.18
C SER A 100 4.08 7.12 12.38
N ILE A 101 4.47 8.12 13.14
CA ILE A 101 5.84 8.25 13.63
C ILE A 101 5.86 7.47 14.94
N SER A 102 6.50 6.30 14.95
CA SER A 102 6.68 5.49 16.17
C SER A 102 8.14 5.45 16.61
#